data_AF-A0A3A0CLG3-F1
#
_entry.id   AF-A0A3A0CLG3-F1
#
_cell.length_a   1.000
_cell.length_b   1.000
_cell.length_c   1.000
_cell.angle_alpha   90.00
_cell.angle_beta   90.00
_cell.angle_gamma   90.00
#
_symmetry.space_group_name_H-M   'P 1'
#
loop_
_entity.id
_entity.type
_entity.pdbx_description
1 polymer ?
#
loop_
_entity_poly.entity_id
_entity_poly.type
_entity_poly.pdbx_seq_one_letter_code
_entity_poly.pdbx_strand_id
1 'polypeptide(L)'
;MASSLLATGLAALEFSRKVTLGLAEDIPDGKFLHQPFPGANHALWVLGHLACTDEFFLNKVGGKPARRFDKWSGIFFMGSKPTPNAVDYPPISEVRLALDEGRGRLVEWFKSLGDSELMMPLPDDLKNFAPSRAALMSTIAWHEGLHAGQLSVCRKSLGLQPKFG
;
A
#
# COMPACT_ATOMS: atom_id res chain seq x y z
N MET A 1 -4.54 -13.97 24.02
CA MET A 1 -3.38 -13.24 23.46
C MET A 1 -3.30 -13.55 21.97
N ALA A 2 -2.93 -12.58 21.14
CA ALA A 2 -2.67 -12.84 19.71
C ALA A 2 -1.47 -13.81 19.59
N SER A 3 -1.52 -14.73 18.61
CA SER A 3 -0.38 -15.61 18.34
C SER A 3 0.82 -14.80 17.84
N SER A 4 2.03 -15.35 17.99
CA SER A 4 3.25 -14.70 17.49
C SER A 4 3.22 -14.47 15.99
N LEU A 5 2.59 -15.38 15.23
CA LEU A 5 2.38 -15.25 13.77
C LEU A 5 1.61 -13.96 13.42
N LEU A 6 0.49 -13.72 14.12
CA LEU A 6 -0.33 -12.54 13.90
C LEU A 6 0.39 -11.27 14.40
N ALA A 7 0.96 -11.32 15.60
CA ALA A 7 1.60 -10.15 16.22
C ALA A 7 2.76 -9.61 15.38
N THR A 8 3.65 -10.48 14.89
CA THR A 8 4.79 -10.05 14.07
C THR A 8 4.35 -9.52 12.70
N GLY A 9 3.38 -10.17 12.05
CA GLY A 9 2.87 -9.70 10.75
C GLY A 9 2.17 -8.34 10.86
N LEU A 10 1.35 -8.14 11.89
CA LEU A 10 0.69 -6.84 12.14
C LEU A 10 1.71 -5.73 12.43
N ALA A 11 2.74 -6.01 13.22
CA ALA A 11 3.80 -5.04 13.50
C ALA A 11 4.55 -4.63 12.22
N ALA A 12 4.79 -5.56 11.30
CA ALA A 12 5.40 -5.26 10.00
C ALA A 12 4.52 -4.31 9.16
N LEU A 13 3.21 -4.59 9.08
CA LEU A 13 2.25 -3.75 8.36
C LEU A 13 2.11 -2.35 8.98
N GLU A 14 2.13 -2.25 10.30
CA GLU A 14 2.06 -0.97 11.01
C GLU A 14 3.32 -0.14 10.72
N PHE A 15 4.50 -0.76 10.85
CA PHE A 15 5.76 -0.08 10.64
C PHE A 15 5.93 0.40 9.19
N SER A 16 5.61 -0.44 8.20
CA SER A 16 5.70 -0.06 6.78
C SER A 16 4.80 1.13 6.45
N ARG A 17 3.57 1.14 7.01
CA ARG A 17 2.64 2.27 6.84
C ARG A 17 3.15 3.54 7.51
N LYS A 18 3.65 3.43 8.74
CA LYS A 18 4.23 4.56 9.47
C LYS A 18 5.36 5.23 8.68
N VAL A 19 6.27 4.43 8.13
CA VAL A 19 7.37 4.93 7.28
C VAL A 19 6.83 5.61 6.02
N THR A 20 5.90 4.97 5.32
CA THR A 20 5.26 5.53 4.11
C THR A 20 4.60 6.87 4.38
N LEU A 21 3.82 6.98 5.46
CA LEU A 21 3.15 8.22 5.83
C LEU A 21 4.14 9.31 6.22
N GLY A 22 5.17 8.99 7.02
CA GLY A 22 6.22 9.93 7.38
C GLY A 22 7.00 10.48 6.17
N LEU A 23 7.20 9.65 5.14
CA LEU A 23 7.79 10.10 3.86
C LEU A 23 6.84 10.95 3.02
N ALA A 24 5.53 10.84 3.22
CA ALA A 24 4.54 11.66 2.53
C ALA A 24 4.22 12.99 3.26
N GLU A 25 4.72 13.20 4.48
CA GLU A 25 4.63 14.47 5.21
C GLU A 25 5.44 15.58 4.53
N ASP A 26 5.09 16.84 4.73
CA ASP A 26 5.83 18.02 4.23
C ASP A 26 5.98 18.12 2.71
N ILE A 27 5.50 17.14 1.93
CA ILE A 27 5.35 17.27 0.48
C ILE A 27 4.29 18.37 0.26
N PRO A 28 4.61 19.49 -0.42
CA PRO A 28 3.61 20.51 -0.69
C PRO A 28 2.47 19.95 -1.56
N ASP A 29 1.23 20.39 -1.31
CA ASP A 29 0.05 19.87 -2.02
C ASP A 29 0.20 19.86 -3.55
N GLY A 30 0.80 20.91 -4.12
CA GLY A 30 1.07 21.02 -5.56
C GLY A 30 2.22 20.15 -6.09
N LYS A 31 2.85 19.30 -5.26
CA LYS A 31 4.02 18.49 -5.62
C LYS A 31 3.77 16.98 -5.52
N PHE A 32 2.57 16.53 -5.16
CA PHE A 32 2.24 15.11 -5.09
C PHE A 32 2.29 14.37 -6.44
N LEU A 33 2.26 15.10 -7.56
CA LEU A 33 2.40 14.59 -8.92
C LEU A 33 3.82 14.78 -9.49
N HIS A 34 4.77 15.29 -8.69
CA HIS A 34 6.15 15.46 -9.14
C HIS A 34 6.79 14.10 -9.42
N GLN A 35 7.31 13.94 -10.64
CA GLN A 35 8.09 12.78 -11.04
C GLN A 35 9.58 13.13 -11.03
N PRO A 36 10.44 12.38 -10.31
CA PRO A 36 11.89 12.61 -10.31
C PRO A 36 12.54 12.43 -11.69
N PHE A 37 11.92 11.63 -12.56
CA PHE A 37 12.25 11.49 -13.98
C PHE A 37 10.97 11.10 -14.76
N PRO A 38 10.90 11.31 -16.09
CA PRO A 38 9.69 11.04 -16.85
C PRO A 38 9.16 9.61 -16.65
N GLY A 39 7.88 9.48 -16.29
CA GLY A 39 7.23 8.18 -16.08
C GLY A 39 7.51 7.53 -14.72
N ALA A 40 8.30 8.14 -13.84
CA ALA A 40 8.48 7.65 -12.48
C ALA A 40 7.18 7.69 -11.68
N ASN A 41 7.02 6.77 -10.73
CA ASN A 41 5.93 6.85 -9.76
C ASN A 41 6.08 8.13 -8.93
N HIS A 42 5.05 8.97 -8.94
CA HIS A 42 4.96 10.15 -8.07
C HIS A 42 4.25 9.80 -6.76
N ALA A 43 4.32 10.69 -5.77
CA ALA A 43 3.82 10.41 -4.43
C ALA A 43 2.33 10.05 -4.38
N LEU A 44 1.47 10.76 -5.14
CA LEU A 44 0.05 10.43 -5.22
C LEU A 44 -0.19 9.02 -5.75
N TRP A 45 0.54 8.61 -6.79
CA TRP A 45 0.41 7.27 -7.36
C TRP A 45 0.83 6.21 -6.35
N VAL A 46 1.93 6.42 -5.62
CA VAL A 46 2.38 5.48 -4.58
C VAL A 46 1.29 5.28 -3.53
N LEU A 47 0.69 6.35 -3.00
CA LEU A 47 -0.35 6.23 -1.98
C LEU A 47 -1.61 5.55 -2.54
N GLY A 48 -2.03 5.89 -3.76
CA GLY A 48 -3.16 5.23 -4.42
C GLY A 48 -2.90 3.75 -4.73
N HIS A 49 -1.67 3.42 -5.12
CA HIS A 49 -1.24 2.05 -5.41
C HIS A 49 -1.30 1.17 -4.16
N LEU A 50 -0.81 1.68 -3.04
CA LEU A 50 -0.85 0.96 -1.77
C LEU A 50 -2.28 0.77 -1.26
N ALA A 51 -3.16 1.77 -1.44
CA ALA A 51 -4.58 1.64 -1.15
C ALA A 51 -5.24 0.53 -2.01
N CYS A 52 -4.95 0.51 -3.32
CA CYS A 52 -5.45 -0.53 -4.22
C CYS A 52 -4.90 -1.92 -3.86
N THR A 53 -3.64 -1.99 -3.41
CA THR A 53 -2.99 -3.25 -3.00
C THR A 53 -3.65 -3.84 -1.75
N ASP A 54 -3.92 -3.02 -0.74
CA ASP A 54 -4.63 -3.46 0.47
C ASP A 54 -6.03 -4.00 0.11
N GLU A 55 -6.80 -3.28 -0.74
CA GLU A 55 -8.12 -3.75 -1.19
C GLU A 55 -8.04 -5.02 -2.04
N PHE A 56 -7.05 -5.12 -2.93
CA PHE A 56 -6.86 -6.28 -3.80
C PHE A 56 -6.68 -7.56 -2.99
N PHE A 57 -5.74 -7.56 -2.03
CA PHE A 57 -5.49 -8.74 -1.21
C PHE A 57 -6.67 -9.04 -0.27
N LEU A 58 -7.28 -8.01 0.31
CA LEU A 58 -8.47 -8.20 1.14
C LEU A 58 -9.64 -8.81 0.34
N ASN A 59 -9.80 -8.43 -0.93
CA ASN A 59 -10.81 -9.01 -1.81
C ASN A 59 -10.47 -10.44 -2.24
N LYS A 60 -9.29 -10.63 -2.83
CA LYS A 60 -8.91 -11.92 -3.42
C LYS A 60 -8.66 -13.02 -2.39
N VAL A 61 -8.11 -12.65 -1.23
CA VAL A 61 -7.74 -13.62 -0.18
C VAL A 61 -8.78 -13.63 0.94
N GLY A 62 -9.28 -12.47 1.34
CA GLY A 62 -10.25 -12.33 2.42
C GLY A 62 -11.71 -12.42 2.00
N GLY A 63 -11.99 -12.48 0.68
CA GLY A 63 -13.35 -12.55 0.13
C GLY A 63 -14.22 -11.34 0.45
N LYS A 64 -13.63 -10.20 0.84
CA LYS A 64 -14.41 -8.99 1.18
C LYS A 64 -14.62 -8.11 -0.06
N PRO A 65 -15.70 -7.32 -0.12
CA PRO A 65 -15.93 -6.43 -1.25
C PRO A 65 -14.80 -5.41 -1.43
N ALA A 66 -14.30 -5.24 -2.66
CA ALA A 66 -13.49 -4.07 -3.00
C ALA A 66 -14.41 -2.85 -3.10
N ARG A 67 -13.99 -1.69 -2.55
CA ARG A 67 -14.83 -0.48 -2.60
C ARG A 67 -14.43 0.43 -3.75
N ARG A 68 -13.13 0.49 -4.06
CA ARG A 68 -12.55 1.45 -5.01
C ARG A 68 -11.66 0.80 -6.06
N PHE A 69 -11.19 -0.42 -5.81
CA PHE A 69 -10.28 -1.14 -6.70
C PHE A 69 -10.71 -1.11 -8.18
N ASP A 70 -11.97 -1.44 -8.49
CA ASP A 70 -12.43 -1.49 -9.89
C ASP A 70 -12.31 -0.15 -10.60
N LYS A 71 -12.63 0.95 -9.91
CA LYS A 71 -12.51 2.32 -10.45
C LYS A 71 -11.06 2.79 -10.54
N TRP A 72 -10.21 2.35 -9.62
CA TRP A 72 -8.86 2.90 -9.42
C TRP A 72 -7.76 2.04 -10.04
N SER A 73 -8.03 0.78 -10.36
CA SER A 73 -7.02 -0.16 -10.85
C SER A 73 -6.32 0.33 -12.12
N GLY A 74 -7.05 0.96 -13.04
CA GLY A 74 -6.49 1.53 -14.27
C GLY A 74 -5.52 2.70 -14.07
N ILE A 75 -5.60 3.39 -12.92
CA ILE A 75 -4.78 4.59 -12.63
C ILE A 75 -3.71 4.37 -11.56
N PHE A 76 -3.93 3.41 -10.64
CA PHE A 76 -3.05 3.17 -9.49
C PHE A 76 -2.50 1.75 -9.38
N PHE A 77 -2.97 0.77 -10.17
CA PHE A 77 -2.56 -0.62 -9.98
C PHE A 77 -1.51 -1.08 -11.00
N MET A 78 -1.11 -2.35 -10.89
CA MET A 78 -0.13 -2.97 -11.77
C MET A 78 -0.49 -2.74 -13.25
N GLY A 79 0.48 -2.24 -14.03
CA GLY A 79 0.31 -1.94 -15.45
C GLY A 79 -0.21 -0.52 -15.76
N SER A 80 -0.65 0.24 -14.75
CA SER A 80 -0.96 1.68 -14.94
C SER A 80 0.31 2.50 -15.23
N LYS A 81 0.13 3.67 -15.84
CA LYS A 81 1.22 4.58 -16.23
C LYS A 81 1.04 5.93 -15.53
N PRO A 82 1.83 6.25 -14.49
CA PRO A 82 1.72 7.52 -13.80
C PRO A 82 2.01 8.71 -14.72
N THR A 83 1.17 9.75 -14.64
CA THR A 83 1.29 10.99 -15.39
C THR A 83 1.42 12.16 -14.42
N PRO A 84 2.00 13.31 -14.83
CA PRO A 84 1.99 14.51 -14.02
C PRO A 84 0.67 15.30 -14.12
N ASN A 85 -0.38 14.76 -14.74
CA ASN A 85 -1.61 15.47 -15.04
C ASN A 85 -2.67 15.27 -13.95
N ALA A 86 -3.04 16.35 -13.25
CA ALA A 86 -3.91 16.26 -12.08
C ALA A 86 -5.33 15.75 -12.38
N VAL A 87 -5.86 15.96 -13.59
CA VAL A 87 -7.22 15.50 -13.94
C VAL A 87 -7.31 13.98 -14.11
N ASP A 88 -6.17 13.28 -14.18
CA ASP A 88 -6.13 11.82 -14.30
C ASP A 88 -6.37 11.13 -12.94
N TYR A 89 -6.45 11.88 -11.85
CA TYR A 89 -6.43 11.35 -10.49
C TYR A 89 -7.53 11.91 -9.58
N PRO A 90 -7.99 11.13 -8.58
CA PRO A 90 -8.79 11.66 -7.49
C PRO A 90 -7.96 12.62 -6.61
N PRO A 91 -8.62 13.50 -5.84
CA PRO A 91 -7.94 14.38 -4.89
C PRO A 91 -7.10 13.60 -3.86
N ILE A 92 -5.97 14.17 -3.45
CA ILE A 92 -5.07 13.54 -2.46
C ILE A 92 -5.79 13.20 -1.14
N SER A 93 -6.79 13.98 -0.73
CA SER A 93 -7.60 13.69 0.46
C SER A 93 -8.39 12.39 0.32
N GLU A 94 -8.96 12.11 -0.85
CA GLU A 94 -9.67 10.86 -1.15
C GLU A 94 -8.70 9.68 -1.17
N VAL A 95 -7.50 9.87 -1.73
CA VAL A 95 -6.44 8.85 -1.75
C VAL A 95 -5.96 8.51 -0.33
N ARG A 96 -5.75 9.52 0.52
CA ARG A 96 -5.36 9.31 1.93
C ARG A 96 -6.43 8.57 2.71
N LEU A 97 -7.70 8.92 2.52
CA LEU A 97 -8.83 8.20 3.11
C LEU A 97 -8.87 6.74 2.63
N ALA A 98 -8.62 6.49 1.35
CA ALA A 98 -8.56 5.12 0.81
C ALA A 98 -7.45 4.29 1.43
N LEU A 99 -6.28 4.90 1.57
CA LEU A 99 -5.10 4.27 2.14
C LEU A 99 -5.35 3.85 3.59
N ASP A 100 -5.94 4.74 4.39
CA ASP A 100 -6.29 4.49 5.78
C ASP A 100 -7.36 3.39 5.92
N GLU A 101 -8.50 3.56 5.26
CA GLU A 101 -9.59 2.57 5.31
C GLU A 101 -9.16 1.20 4.80
N GLY A 102 -8.38 1.15 3.71
CA GLY A 102 -7.90 -0.09 3.10
C GLY A 102 -7.08 -0.90 4.09
N ARG A 103 -6.08 -0.27 4.72
CA ARG A 103 -5.23 -0.94 5.72
C ARG A 103 -6.00 -1.32 6.98
N GLY A 104 -6.87 -0.42 7.48
CA GLY A 104 -7.70 -0.72 8.65
C GLY A 104 -8.54 -1.97 8.42
N ARG A 105 -9.23 -2.07 7.29
CA ARG A 105 -10.04 -3.25 6.94
C ARG A 105 -9.20 -4.52 6.77
N LEU A 106 -8.03 -4.41 6.15
CA LEU A 106 -7.13 -5.55 5.96
C LEU A 106 -6.60 -6.07 7.31
N VAL A 107 -6.20 -5.17 8.21
CA VAL A 107 -5.75 -5.50 9.57
C VAL A 107 -6.86 -6.15 10.39
N GLU A 108 -8.08 -5.59 10.37
CA GLU A 108 -9.22 -6.18 11.08
C GLU A 108 -9.58 -7.57 10.53
N TRP A 109 -9.44 -7.79 9.22
CA TRP A 109 -9.59 -9.13 8.65
C TRP A 109 -8.53 -10.10 9.18
N PHE A 110 -7.24 -9.74 9.17
CA PHE A 110 -6.20 -10.61 9.73
C PHE A 110 -6.43 -10.93 11.22
N LYS A 111 -6.85 -9.95 12.02
CA LYS A 111 -7.18 -10.14 13.44
C LYS A 111 -8.36 -11.08 13.67
N SER A 112 -9.25 -11.23 12.69
CA SER A 112 -10.40 -12.13 12.77
C SER A 112 -10.06 -13.60 12.52
N LEU A 113 -8.87 -13.89 12.01
CA LEU A 113 -8.44 -15.26 11.65
C LEU A 113 -7.80 -15.98 12.84
N GLY A 114 -8.12 -17.27 12.99
CA GLY A 114 -7.38 -18.17 13.87
C GLY A 114 -6.07 -18.67 13.25
N ASP A 115 -5.20 -19.29 14.04
CA ASP A 115 -3.88 -19.78 13.58
C ASP A 115 -3.98 -20.78 12.42
N SER A 116 -4.96 -21.67 12.43
CA SER A 116 -5.19 -22.61 11.34
C SER A 116 -5.57 -21.91 10.02
N GLU A 117 -6.35 -20.84 10.10
CA GLU A 117 -6.72 -20.02 8.94
C GLU A 117 -5.55 -19.17 8.45
N LEU A 118 -4.74 -18.63 9.36
CA LEU A 118 -3.51 -17.90 9.04
C LEU A 118 -2.51 -18.79 8.28
N MET A 119 -2.47 -20.08 8.58
CA MET A 119 -1.62 -21.05 7.89
C MET A 119 -2.18 -21.55 6.56
N MET A 120 -3.42 -21.20 6.19
CA MET A 120 -3.97 -21.58 4.89
C MET A 120 -3.17 -20.96 3.73
N PRO A 121 -2.99 -21.68 2.63
CA PRO A 121 -2.36 -21.14 1.43
C PRO A 121 -3.21 -20.03 0.81
N LEU A 122 -2.57 -19.18 0.01
CA LEU A 122 -3.27 -18.24 -0.86
C LEU A 122 -3.95 -18.98 -2.03
N PRO A 123 -4.95 -18.35 -2.69
CA PRO A 123 -5.47 -18.82 -3.97
C PRO A 123 -4.37 -19.11 -5.00
N ASP A 124 -4.62 -20.03 -5.93
CA ASP A 124 -3.62 -20.55 -6.86
C ASP A 124 -2.90 -19.47 -7.67
N ASP A 125 -3.65 -18.46 -8.14
CA ASP A 125 -3.15 -17.31 -8.89
C ASP A 125 -2.30 -16.35 -8.06
N LEU A 126 -2.30 -16.49 -6.73
CA LEU A 126 -1.57 -15.66 -5.79
C LEU A 126 -0.47 -16.38 -5.00
N LYS A 127 -0.26 -17.68 -5.24
CA LYS A 127 0.75 -18.50 -4.52
C LYS A 127 2.18 -17.94 -4.63
N ASN A 128 2.49 -17.23 -5.71
CA ASN A 128 3.80 -16.61 -5.91
C ASN A 128 4.03 -15.36 -5.04
N PHE A 129 2.97 -14.76 -4.47
CA PHE A 129 3.11 -13.61 -3.57
C PHE A 129 3.45 -14.03 -2.14
N ALA A 130 2.81 -15.08 -1.64
CA ALA A 130 3.11 -15.63 -0.32
C ALA A 130 2.63 -17.09 -0.20
N PRO A 131 3.31 -17.91 0.61
CA PRO A 131 2.93 -19.31 0.84
C PRO A 131 1.68 -19.47 1.73
N SER A 132 1.33 -18.46 2.53
CA SER A 132 0.18 -18.50 3.44
C SER A 132 -0.38 -17.11 3.72
N ARG A 133 -1.57 -17.04 4.31
CA ARG A 133 -2.16 -15.77 4.78
C ARG A 133 -1.28 -15.08 5.83
N ALA A 134 -0.62 -15.85 6.70
CA ALA A 134 0.34 -15.33 7.67
C ALA A 134 1.52 -14.64 6.96
N ALA A 135 2.13 -15.32 5.98
CA ALA A 135 3.27 -14.80 5.24
C ALA A 135 2.90 -13.59 4.36
N LEU A 136 1.63 -13.49 3.92
CA LEU A 136 1.15 -12.36 3.12
C LEU A 136 1.29 -11.02 3.85
N MET A 137 1.17 -10.97 5.18
CA MET A 137 1.39 -9.73 5.95
C MET A 137 2.81 -9.18 5.70
N SER A 138 3.83 -10.04 5.75
CA SER A 138 5.22 -9.67 5.49
C SER A 138 5.43 -9.28 4.02
N THR A 139 4.80 -9.99 3.07
CA THR A 139 4.86 -9.62 1.65
C THR A 139 4.30 -8.22 1.41
N ILE A 140 3.13 -7.90 1.98
CA ILE A 140 2.51 -6.57 1.85
C ILE A 140 3.39 -5.50 2.48
N ALA A 141 3.94 -5.75 3.68
CA ALA A 141 4.83 -4.81 4.35
C ALA A 141 6.11 -4.54 3.56
N TRP A 142 6.73 -5.58 2.99
CA TRP A 142 7.92 -5.44 2.17
C TRP A 142 7.63 -4.70 0.85
N HIS A 143 6.52 -5.03 0.19
CA HIS A 143 6.05 -4.34 -1.00
C HIS A 143 5.83 -2.84 -0.73
N GLU A 144 5.20 -2.50 0.40
CA GLU A 144 5.06 -1.11 0.82
C GLU A 144 6.42 -0.44 1.08
N GLY A 145 7.38 -1.16 1.68
CA GLY A 145 8.76 -0.70 1.83
C GLY A 145 9.46 -0.35 0.52
N LEU A 146 9.23 -1.12 -0.56
CA LEU A 146 9.74 -0.79 -1.90
C LEU A 146 9.19 0.56 -2.39
N HIS A 147 7.89 0.77 -2.23
CA HIS A 147 7.24 2.01 -2.65
C HIS A 147 7.58 3.19 -1.74
N ALA A 148 7.84 2.95 -0.45
CA ALA A 148 8.44 3.94 0.44
C ALA A 148 9.82 4.39 -0.08
N GLY A 149 10.63 3.47 -0.61
CA GLY A 149 11.87 3.83 -1.31
C GLY A 149 11.66 4.81 -2.47
N GLN A 150 10.61 4.60 -3.27
CA GLN A 150 10.24 5.52 -4.35
C GLN A 150 9.81 6.91 -3.83
N LEU A 151 9.07 6.95 -2.71
CA LEU A 151 8.75 8.21 -2.03
C LEU A 151 9.99 8.94 -1.55
N SER A 152 10.98 8.24 -0.97
CA SER A 152 12.25 8.85 -0.56
C SER A 152 12.97 9.52 -1.73
N VAL A 153 12.96 8.90 -2.92
CA VAL A 153 13.52 9.51 -4.14
C VAL A 153 12.74 10.76 -4.55
N CYS A 154 11.40 10.70 -4.53
CA CYS A 154 10.55 11.87 -4.83
C CYS A 154 10.78 13.04 -3.86
N ARG A 155 10.93 12.76 -2.56
CA ARG A 155 11.25 13.77 -1.56
C ARG A 155 12.60 14.44 -1.86
N LYS A 156 13.62 13.63 -2.13
CA LYS A 156 14.97 14.12 -2.40
C LYS A 156 15.03 14.97 -3.67
N SER A 157 14.29 14.59 -4.73
CA SER A 157 14.22 15.38 -5.96
C SER A 157 13.50 16.72 -5.78
N LEU A 158 12.63 16.83 -4.77
CA LEU A 158 12.00 18.09 -4.35
C LEU A 158 12.86 18.94 -3.41
N GLY A 159 14.06 18.48 -3.02
CA GLY A 159 14.93 19.15 -2.06
C GLY A 159 14.46 19.04 -0.60
N LEU A 160 13.52 18.15 -0.30
CA LEU A 160 13.07 17.91 1.07
C LEU A 160 14.11 17.09 1.85
N GLN A 161 14.21 17.37 3.15
CA GLN A 161 15.13 16.62 4.03
C GLN A 161 14.73 15.14 4.15
N PRO A 162 15.71 14.24 4.30
CA PRO A 162 15.46 12.85 4.66
C PRO A 162 14.64 12.75 5.96
N LYS A 163 13.71 11.80 6.02
CA LYS A 163 12.95 11.45 7.24
C LYS A 163 13.46 10.18 7.90
N PHE A 164 14.02 9.28 7.09
CA PHE A 164 14.57 7.98 7.49
C PHE A 164 15.83 7.75 6.66
N GLY A 165 16.95 7.43 7.31
CA GLY A 165 18.28 7.41 6.69
C GLY A 165 18.87 8.81 6.58
#